data_AF-A0A267TD33-F1
#
_entry.id   AF-A0A267TD33-F1
#
_cell.length_a   1.000
_cell.length_b   1.000
_cell.length_c   1.000
_cell.angle_alpha   90.00
_cell.angle_beta   90.00
_cell.angle_gamma   90.00
#
_symmetry.space_group_name_H-M   'P 1'
#
loop_
_entity.id
_entity.type
_entity.pdbx_description
1 polymer ?
#
loop_
_entity_poly.entity_id
_entity_poly.type
_entity_poly.pdbx_seq_one_letter_code
_entity_poly.pdbx_strand_id
1 'polypeptide(L)'
;MLSTTEKIAILEELLVKQENSYSDSIREELYVELIENQKAYYFLKDFSTQQEIQDILNTLIHRVIMYEHEEDIKDIVDGFVFR
;
A
#
# COMPACT_ATOMS: atom_id res chain seq x y z
N MET A 1 -2.98 8.28 -18.52
CA MET A 1 -3.23 7.01 -17.82
C MET A 1 -1.88 6.40 -17.55
N LEU A 2 -1.56 6.11 -16.29
CA LEU A 2 -0.24 5.61 -15.91
C LEU A 2 -0.06 4.15 -16.37
N SER A 3 1.13 3.82 -16.87
CA SER A 3 1.57 2.45 -17.10
C SER A 3 1.80 1.73 -15.77
N THR A 4 1.75 0.39 -15.77
CA THR A 4 1.99 -0.43 -14.57
C THR A 4 3.31 -0.07 -13.89
N THR A 5 4.38 0.12 -14.66
CA THR A 5 5.70 0.48 -14.12
C THR A 5 5.69 1.84 -13.44
N GLU A 6 5.02 2.85 -14.03
CA GLU A 6 4.88 4.16 -13.41
C GLU A 6 4.07 4.09 -12.10
N LYS A 7 3.00 3.29 -12.07
CA LYS A 7 2.20 3.10 -10.86
C LYS A 7 3.01 2.46 -9.73
N ILE A 8 3.82 1.44 -10.04
CA ILE A 8 4.68 0.76 -9.05
C ILE A 8 5.73 1.73 -8.50
N ALA A 9 6.40 2.50 -9.37
CA ALA A 9 7.40 3.49 -8.94
C ALA A 9 6.79 4.56 -8.01
N ILE A 10 5.58 5.04 -8.33
CA ILE A 10 4.84 5.98 -7.46
C ILE A 10 4.53 5.33 -6.10
N LEU A 11 4.06 4.09 -6.10
CA LEU A 11 3.75 3.37 -4.85
C LEU A 11 5.01 3.19 -3.99
N GLU A 12 6.12 2.78 -4.58
CA GLU A 12 7.41 2.65 -3.90
C GLU A 12 7.85 3.98 -3.29
N GLU A 13 7.77 5.09 -4.05
CA GLU A 13 8.11 6.42 -3.54
C GLU A 13 7.24 6.79 -2.32
N LEU A 14 5.93 6.55 -2.39
CA LEU A 14 5.00 6.86 -1.31
C LEU A 14 5.22 6.01 -0.04
N LEU A 15 5.74 4.78 -0.20
CA LEU A 15 6.04 3.89 0.92
C LEU A 15 7.42 4.18 1.54
N VAL A 16 8.39 4.61 0.74
CA VAL A 16 9.75 4.96 1.21
C VAL A 16 9.82 6.36 1.80
N LYS A 17 8.86 7.26 1.49
CA LYS A 17 8.84 8.62 2.03
C LYS A 17 8.55 8.61 3.54
N GLN A 18 9.62 8.56 4.34
CA GLN A 18 9.60 8.60 5.80
C GLN A 18 9.35 10.04 6.28
N GLU A 19 8.35 10.23 7.15
CA GLU A 19 8.03 11.52 7.79
C GLU A 19 8.37 11.53 9.29
N ASN A 20 9.11 10.53 9.78
CA ASN A 20 9.42 10.25 11.19
C ASN A 20 8.16 10.12 12.07
N SER A 21 7.22 9.28 11.64
CA SER A 21 5.92 9.09 12.30
C SER A 21 5.60 7.62 12.60
N TYR A 22 4.59 7.34 13.43
CA TYR A 22 4.06 5.97 13.59
C TYR A 22 3.62 5.35 12.26
N SER A 23 3.21 6.19 11.29
CA SER A 23 2.85 5.69 9.97
C SER A 23 4.05 5.18 9.17
N ASP A 24 5.28 5.43 9.61
CA ASP A 24 6.49 4.99 8.92
C ASP A 24 6.72 3.47 9.10
N SER A 25 6.46 2.91 10.29
CA SER A 25 6.57 1.46 10.50
C SER A 25 5.52 0.70 9.69
N ILE A 26 4.30 1.21 9.62
CA ILE A 26 3.24 0.64 8.79
C ILE A 26 3.60 0.72 7.30
N ARG A 27 4.20 1.84 6.85
CA ARG A 27 4.65 1.99 5.46
C ARG A 27 5.77 1.00 5.12
N GLU A 28 6.69 0.73 6.04
CA GLU A 28 7.73 -0.29 5.85
C GLU A 28 7.12 -1.69 5.72
N GLU A 29 6.16 -2.05 6.57
CA GLU A 29 5.47 -3.33 6.47
C GLU A 29 4.64 -3.45 5.18
N LEU A 30 3.96 -2.37 4.78
CA LEU A 30 3.25 -2.32 3.51
C LEU A 30 4.19 -2.38 2.30
N TYR A 31 5.42 -1.89 2.41
CA TYR A 31 6.44 -2.06 1.38
C TYR A 31 6.78 -3.54 1.20
N VAL A 32 7.03 -4.26 2.29
CA VAL A 32 7.25 -5.72 2.24
C VAL A 32 6.05 -6.42 1.60
N GLU A 33 4.84 -6.13 2.07
CA GLU A 33 3.64 -6.83 1.62
C GLU A 33 3.21 -6.49 0.19
N LEU A 34 3.41 -5.27 -0.28
CA LEU A 34 2.99 -4.85 -1.62
C LEU A 34 4.11 -5.02 -2.65
N ILE A 35 5.34 -4.64 -2.33
CA ILE A 35 6.46 -4.61 -3.27
C ILE A 35 7.22 -5.93 -3.25
N GLU A 36 7.79 -6.32 -2.10
CA GLU A 36 8.65 -7.51 -2.02
C GLU A 36 7.86 -8.80 -2.27
N ASN A 37 6.62 -8.87 -1.76
CA ASN A 37 5.69 -9.98 -2.01
C ASN A 37 4.96 -9.86 -3.36
N GLN A 38 5.33 -8.91 -4.23
CA GLN A 38 4.84 -8.77 -5.62
C GLN A 38 3.32 -8.60 -5.75
N LYS A 39 2.65 -8.00 -4.76
CA LYS A 39 1.19 -7.75 -4.77
C LYS A 39 0.82 -6.42 -5.42
N ALA A 40 1.79 -5.53 -5.65
CA ALA A 40 1.59 -4.18 -6.19
C ALA A 40 0.78 -4.15 -7.49
N TYR A 41 1.00 -5.12 -8.39
CA TYR A 41 0.21 -5.20 -9.63
C TYR A 41 -1.29 -5.32 -9.35
N TYR A 42 -1.69 -6.24 -8.46
CA TYR A 42 -3.09 -6.47 -8.13
C TYR A 42 -3.68 -5.29 -7.36
N PHE A 43 -2.90 -4.71 -6.44
CA PHE A 43 -3.27 -3.52 -5.70
C PHE A 43 -3.53 -2.32 -6.62
N LEU A 44 -2.75 -2.14 -7.68
CA LEU A 44 -2.77 -0.95 -8.54
C LEU A 44 -3.60 -1.09 -9.82
N LYS A 45 -4.23 -2.25 -10.04
CA LYS A 45 -4.83 -2.63 -11.34
C LYS A 45 -5.91 -1.62 -11.81
N ASP A 46 -6.71 -1.10 -10.88
CA ASP A 46 -7.89 -0.28 -11.18
C ASP A 46 -7.61 1.25 -11.13
N PHE A 47 -6.44 1.68 -10.67
CA PHE A 47 -6.12 3.10 -10.48
C PHE A 47 -5.33 3.68 -11.66
N SER A 48 -5.60 4.92 -12.05
CA SER A 48 -5.07 5.51 -13.29
C SER A 48 -4.20 6.74 -13.08
N THR A 49 -4.23 7.31 -11.88
CA THR A 49 -3.56 8.56 -11.50
C THR A 49 -2.79 8.41 -10.19
N GLN A 50 -1.80 9.29 -9.98
CA GLN A 50 -1.03 9.33 -8.73
C GLN A 50 -1.93 9.63 -7.52
N GLN A 51 -2.92 10.52 -7.67
CA GLN A 51 -3.86 10.85 -6.60
C GLN A 51 -4.66 9.63 -6.14
N GLU A 52 -5.20 8.85 -7.08
CA GLU A 52 -5.94 7.62 -6.74
C GLU A 52 -5.05 6.60 -6.00
N ILE A 53 -3.78 6.46 -6.42
CA ILE A 53 -2.80 5.59 -5.75
C ILE A 53 -2.53 6.06 -4.32
N GLN A 54 -2.40 7.37 -4.12
CA GLN A 54 -2.20 7.95 -2.79
C GLN A 54 -3.43 7.76 -1.90
N ASP A 55 -4.62 7.98 -2.43
CA ASP A 55 -5.88 7.87 -1.69
C ASP A 55 -6.15 6.42 -1.26
N ILE A 56 -5.90 5.45 -2.15
CA ILE A 56 -6.08 4.04 -1.81
C ILE A 56 -5.01 3.56 -0.82
N LEU A 57 -3.76 4.02 -0.94
CA LEU A 57 -2.72 3.71 0.03
C LEU A 57 -3.07 4.24 1.42
N ASN A 58 -3.55 5.48 1.51
CA ASN A 58 -3.99 6.05 2.79
C ASN A 58 -5.17 5.27 3.38
N THR A 59 -6.09 4.80 2.53
CA THR A 59 -7.21 3.94 2.96
C THR A 59 -6.70 2.62 3.54
N LEU A 60 -5.70 1.99 2.90
CA LEU A 60 -5.08 0.77 3.40
C LEU A 60 -4.34 1.01 4.72
N ILE A 61 -3.56 2.09 4.84
CA ILE A 61 -2.87 2.46 6.09
C ILE A 61 -3.88 2.63 7.23
N HIS A 62 -4.96 3.37 7.00
CA HIS A 62 -6.02 3.52 8.00
C HIS A 62 -6.63 2.18 8.40
N ARG A 63 -6.84 1.28 7.45
CA ARG A 63 -7.36 -0.05 7.74
C ARG A 63 -6.39 -0.88 8.56
N VAL A 64 -5.09 -0.83 8.27
CA VAL A 64 -4.05 -1.47 9.07
C VAL A 64 -4.09 -0.95 10.50
N ILE A 65 -4.05 0.37 10.71
CA ILE A 65 -4.11 0.99 12.05
C ILE A 65 -5.35 0.52 12.84
N MET A 66 -6.49 0.35 12.17
CA MET A 66 -7.73 -0.05 12.83
C MET A 66 -7.76 -1.52 13.27
N TYR A 67 -7.05 -2.40 12.57
CA TYR A 67 -7.19 -3.85 12.75
C TYR A 67 -5.88 -4.57 13.11
N GLU A 68 -4.73 -3.89 13.15
CA GLU A 68 -3.41 -4.50 13.47
C GLU A 68 -3.33 -5.13 14.87
N HIS A 69 -4.26 -4.79 15.77
CA HIS A 69 -4.36 -5.43 17.09
C HIS A 69 -5.14 -6.76 17.09
N GLU A 70 -5.88 -7.04 16.01
CA GLU A 70 -6.81 -8.18 15.88
C GLU A 70 -6.39 -9.14 14.75
N GLU A 71 -5.78 -8.61 13.68
CA GLU A 71 -5.42 -9.34 12.47
C GLU A 71 -3.96 -9.05 12.09
N ASP A 72 -3.26 -10.06 11.55
CA ASP A 72 -1.93 -9.87 10.98
C ASP A 72 -2.02 -8.94 9.76
N ILE A 73 -1.07 -8.01 9.61
CA ILE A 73 -1.05 -7.05 8.49
C ILE A 73 -1.13 -7.74 7.13
N LYS A 74 -0.47 -8.90 6.99
CA LYS A 74 -0.55 -9.73 5.79
C LYS A 74 -2.00 -10.06 5.43
N ASP A 75 -2.83 -10.45 6.40
CA ASP A 75 -4.21 -10.85 6.17
C ASP A 75 -5.10 -9.63 5.88
N ILE A 76 -4.83 -8.49 6.53
CA ILE A 76 -5.47 -7.20 6.22
C ILE A 76 -5.19 -6.80 4.76
N VAL A 77 -3.92 -6.90 4.32
CA VAL A 77 -3.48 -6.58 2.96
C VAL A 77 -4.06 -7.57 1.95
N ASP A 78 -3.98 -8.88 2.19
CA ASP A 78 -4.54 -9.90 1.31
C ASP A 78 -6.06 -9.69 1.14
N GLY A 79 -6.76 -9.47 2.25
CA GLY A 79 -8.17 -9.12 2.28
C GLY A 79 -8.48 -7.70 1.79
N PHE A 80 -7.50 -6.92 1.34
CA PHE A 80 -7.72 -5.65 0.65
C PHE A 80 -7.45 -5.81 -0.85
N VAL A 81 -6.37 -6.49 -1.21
CA VAL A 81 -5.88 -6.65 -2.57
C VAL A 81 -6.71 -7.65 -3.39
N PHE A 82 -7.15 -8.75 -2.77
CA PHE A 82 -7.79 -9.88 -3.47
C PHE A 82 -9.30 -10.00 -3.21
N ARG A 83 -9.95 -8.90 -2.81
CA ARG A 83 -11.41 -8.82 -2.72
C ARG A 83 -12.09 -8.78 -4.09
#